data_AF-A0A1E5FRZ4-F1
#
_entry.id   AF-A0A1E5FRZ4-F1
#
_cell.length_a   1.000
_cell.length_b   1.000
_cell.length_c   1.000
_cell.angle_alpha   90.00
_cell.angle_beta   90.00
_cell.angle_gamma   90.00
#
_symmetry.space_group_name_H-M   'P 1'
#
loop_
_entity.id
_entity.type
_entity.pdbx_description
1 polymer ?
#
loop_
_entity_poly.entity_id
_entity_poly.type
_entity_poly.pdbx_seq_one_letter_code
_entity_poly.pdbx_strand_id
1 'polypeptide(L)'
;MYAADAPKRARDLANNAAHMARHSSPLRPNIGDSSSSQAVNFSIGGEANSVRTINLKPVTGWACALSKVSGYYGRGLKGNYAHVYKAGSMWKLKSGRASCGGCSVAAEAICWETK
;
A
#
# COMPACT_ATOMS: atom_id res chain seq x y z
N MET A 1 -29.02 14.29 -2.02
CA MET A 1 -28.23 13.57 -3.04
C MET A 1 -29.15 12.59 -3.73
N TYR A 2 -29.38 12.72 -5.03
CA TYR A 2 -30.48 12.08 -5.76
C TYR A 2 -30.29 10.56 -5.88
N ALA A 3 -31.34 9.80 -5.52
CA ALA A 3 -31.38 8.33 -5.61
C ALA A 3 -31.31 7.80 -7.07
N ALA A 4 -31.47 8.67 -8.06
CA ALA A 4 -31.49 8.34 -9.48
C ALA A 4 -30.11 7.92 -10.06
N ASP A 5 -29.00 8.29 -9.41
CA ASP A 5 -27.64 8.01 -9.92
C ASP A 5 -27.00 6.72 -9.37
N ALA A 6 -27.65 6.07 -8.40
CA ALA A 6 -27.17 4.84 -7.77
C ALA A 6 -26.88 3.69 -8.75
N PRO A 7 -27.76 3.36 -9.72
CA PRO A 7 -27.51 2.25 -10.64
C PRO A 7 -26.37 2.54 -11.63
N LYS A 8 -26.20 3.81 -12.04
CA LYS A 8 -25.11 4.22 -12.92
C LYS A 8 -23.76 4.11 -12.22
N ARG A 9 -23.69 4.56 -10.96
CA ARG A 9 -22.51 4.46 -10.11
C ARG A 9 -22.10 3.00 -9.82
N ALA A 10 -23.07 2.10 -9.62
CA ALA A 10 -22.80 0.68 -9.43
C ALA A 10 -22.18 0.04 -10.69
N ARG A 11 -22.68 0.42 -11.87
CA ARG A 11 -22.17 -0.06 -13.16
C ARG A 11 -20.75 0.43 -13.44
N ASP A 12 -20.47 1.69 -13.15
CA ASP A 12 -19.12 2.26 -13.28
C ASP A 12 -18.11 1.59 -12.34
N LEU A 13 -18.52 1.28 -11.11
CA LEU A 13 -17.68 0.57 -10.14
C LEU A 13 -17.35 -0.85 -10.60
N ALA A 14 -18.34 -1.58 -11.14
CA ALA A 14 -18.15 -2.92 -11.68
C ALA A 14 -17.23 -2.92 -12.91
N ASN A 15 -17.40 -1.95 -13.81
CA ASN A 15 -16.54 -1.80 -14.99
C ASN A 15 -15.08 -1.49 -14.59
N ASN A 16 -14.88 -0.61 -13.61
CA ASN A 16 -13.54 -0.28 -13.12
C ASN A 16 -12.88 -1.50 -12.44
N ALA A 17 -13.62 -2.25 -11.63
CA ALA A 17 -13.12 -3.49 -11.02
C ALA A 17 -12.72 -4.53 -12.09
N ALA A 18 -13.54 -4.70 -13.14
CA ALA A 18 -13.24 -5.61 -14.25
C ALA A 18 -12.02 -5.14 -15.07
N HIS A 19 -11.86 -3.83 -15.27
CA HIS A 19 -10.69 -3.26 -15.94
C HIS A 19 -9.41 -3.46 -15.12
N MET A 20 -9.45 -3.21 -13.81
CA MET A 20 -8.33 -3.48 -12.90
C MET A 20 -7.98 -4.97 -12.91
N ALA A 21 -8.95 -5.88 -12.86
CA ALA A 21 -8.68 -7.31 -12.91
C ALA A 21 -7.99 -7.76 -14.20
N ARG A 22 -8.31 -7.13 -15.35
CA ARG A 22 -7.69 -7.49 -16.65
C ARG A 22 -6.34 -6.84 -16.88
N HIS A 23 -6.11 -5.64 -16.36
CA HIS A 23 -4.95 -4.82 -16.70
C HIS A 23 -3.97 -4.58 -15.54
N SER A 24 -4.31 -5.00 -14.32
CA SER A 24 -3.33 -5.05 -13.23
C SER A 24 -2.62 -6.41 -13.28
N SER A 25 -1.41 -6.42 -13.83
CA SER A 25 -0.47 -7.48 -13.48
C SER A 25 0.08 -7.14 -12.09
N PRO A 26 -0.10 -8.00 -11.07
CA PRO A 26 0.60 -7.78 -9.81
C PRO A 26 2.10 -7.73 -10.13
N LEU A 27 2.78 -6.69 -9.65
CA LEU A 27 4.23 -6.61 -9.74
C LEU A 27 4.80 -7.86 -9.05
N ARG A 28 5.23 -8.82 -9.86
CA ARG A 28 5.87 -10.04 -9.35
C ARG A 28 7.32 -9.68 -9.06
N PRO A 29 7.83 -9.99 -7.86
CA PRO A 29 9.26 -9.84 -7.61
C PRO A 29 10.02 -10.62 -8.67
N ASN A 30 11.05 -10.01 -9.24
CA ASN A 30 11.94 -10.67 -10.17
C ASN A 30 12.67 -11.77 -9.39
N ILE A 31 12.29 -13.04 -9.60
CA ILE A 31 12.97 -14.20 -9.03
C ILE A 31 14.18 -14.46 -9.92
N GLY A 32 15.22 -13.63 -9.78
CA GLY A 32 16.55 -13.94 -10.29
C GLY A 32 17.17 -14.97 -9.36
N ASP A 33 17.68 -16.07 -9.93
CA ASP A 33 18.38 -17.14 -9.21
C ASP A 33 19.54 -16.59 -8.37
N SER A 34 19.26 -16.24 -7.13
CA SER A 34 20.27 -16.11 -6.09
C SER A 34 19.63 -16.51 -4.77
N SER A 35 20.22 -17.52 -4.17
CA SER A 35 19.76 -18.19 -2.97
C SER A 35 19.59 -17.22 -1.79
N SER A 36 18.50 -17.42 -1.04
CA SER A 36 18.06 -16.72 0.18
C SER A 36 17.48 -15.30 0.00
N SER A 37 16.17 -15.23 -0.22
CA SER A 37 15.43 -14.00 0.02
C SER A 37 14.13 -14.35 0.75
N GLN A 38 14.21 -14.56 2.06
CA GLN A 38 13.00 -14.63 2.88
C GLN A 38 12.22 -13.32 2.65
N ALA A 39 11.06 -13.43 2.00
CA ALA A 39 10.14 -12.32 1.87
C ALA A 39 9.46 -12.12 3.23
N VAL A 40 9.62 -10.94 3.83
CA VAL A 40 8.98 -10.60 5.10
C VAL A 40 7.90 -9.57 4.84
N ASN A 41 6.69 -9.88 5.29
CA ASN A 41 5.55 -8.98 5.22
C ASN A 41 5.53 -8.08 6.45
N PHE A 42 5.45 -6.78 6.20
CA PHE A 42 5.33 -5.78 7.24
C PHE A 42 4.03 -5.01 7.06
N SER A 43 3.25 -4.92 8.14
CA SER A 43 1.97 -4.21 8.16
C SER A 43 1.98 -3.16 9.26
N ILE A 44 1.41 -2.00 8.95
CA ILE A 44 1.25 -0.88 9.89
C ILE A 44 -0.02 -1.07 10.75
N GLY A 45 -0.68 -2.22 10.60
CA GLY A 45 -1.91 -2.60 11.29
C GLY A 45 -3.16 -2.03 10.62
N GLY A 46 -4.28 -2.09 11.34
CA GLY A 46 -5.57 -1.60 10.86
C GLY A 46 -5.57 -0.09 10.58
N GLU A 47 -6.55 0.34 9.79
CA GLU A 47 -6.63 1.71 9.28
C GLU A 47 -6.63 2.75 10.41
N ALA A 48 -5.82 3.79 10.25
CA ALA A 48 -5.62 4.81 11.28
C ALA A 48 -5.77 6.22 10.73
N ASN A 49 -6.40 7.10 11.52
CA ASN A 49 -6.56 8.52 11.20
C ASN A 49 -5.29 9.34 11.42
N SER A 50 -4.22 8.73 11.95
CA SER A 50 -2.93 9.35 12.25
C SER A 50 -1.82 8.75 11.38
N VAL A 51 -0.73 9.52 11.22
CA VAL A 51 0.50 9.03 10.60
C VAL A 51 1.10 7.95 11.49
N ARG A 52 1.36 6.77 10.92
CA ARG A 52 2.05 5.67 11.58
C ARG A 52 3.32 5.32 10.84
N THR A 53 4.39 5.09 11.59
CA THR A 53 5.68 4.63 11.07
C THR A 53 6.10 3.40 11.86
N ILE A 54 6.45 2.34 11.15
CA ILE A 54 7.09 1.17 11.77
C ILE A 54 8.54 1.08 11.28
N ASN A 55 9.42 0.67 12.19
CA ASN A 55 10.79 0.34 11.85
C ASN A 55 10.82 -1.10 11.36
N LEU A 56 11.50 -1.30 10.23
CA LEU A 56 11.84 -2.60 9.69
C LEU A 56 13.19 -3.04 10.27
N LYS A 57 13.52 -4.33 10.18
CA LYS A 57 14.76 -4.87 10.78
C LYS A 57 16.00 -4.16 10.20
N PRO A 58 17.02 -3.83 11.03
CA PRO A 58 18.27 -3.26 10.57
C PRO A 58 19.11 -4.36 9.90
N VAL A 59 19.17 -4.36 8.56
CA VAL A 59 20.10 -5.23 7.81
C VAL A 59 20.80 -4.43 6.71
N THR A 60 21.92 -4.97 6.22
CA THR A 60 22.82 -4.37 5.23
C THR A 60 22.14 -4.01 3.92
N GLY A 61 21.11 -4.77 3.52
CA GLY A 61 20.31 -4.46 2.33
C GLY A 61 18.91 -5.05 2.40
N TRP A 62 17.90 -4.20 2.18
CA TRP A 62 16.55 -4.64 1.85
C TRP A 62 16.17 -3.99 0.52
N ALA A 63 15.44 -4.72 -0.30
CA ALA A 63 14.57 -4.15 -1.31
C ALA A 63 13.14 -4.29 -0.79
N CYS A 64 12.38 -3.20 -0.74
CA CYS A 64 11.00 -3.23 -0.26
C CYS A 64 10.08 -2.64 -1.32
N ALA A 65 8.93 -3.28 -1.51
CA ALA A 65 7.83 -2.75 -2.30
C ALA A 65 6.57 -2.66 -1.45
N LEU A 66 5.75 -1.64 -1.69
CA LEU A 66 4.40 -1.59 -1.13
C LEU A 66 3.58 -2.72 -1.76
N SER A 67 2.98 -3.57 -0.93
CA SER A 67 2.15 -4.69 -1.39
C SER A 67 0.66 -4.36 -1.35
N LYS A 68 0.23 -3.61 -0.34
CA LYS A 68 -1.16 -3.19 -0.18
C LYS A 68 -1.21 -1.80 0.44
N VAL A 69 -2.12 -0.97 -0.06
CA VAL A 69 -2.48 0.29 0.56
C VAL A 69 -3.99 0.32 0.62
N SER A 70 -4.56 0.46 1.82
CA SER A 70 -5.99 0.65 2.01
C SER A 70 -6.24 1.95 2.75
N GLY A 71 -7.45 2.46 2.57
CA GLY A 71 -7.89 3.59 3.36
C GLY A 71 -9.19 4.16 2.83
N TYR A 72 -9.93 4.77 3.75
CA TYR A 72 -11.23 5.35 3.44
C TYR A 72 -11.14 6.87 3.29
N TYR A 73 -11.52 7.35 2.10
CA TYR A 73 -11.83 8.75 1.85
C TYR A 73 -13.09 8.82 1.00
N GLY A 74 -14.01 9.72 1.37
CA GLY A 74 -15.33 9.84 0.76
C GLY A 74 -15.32 10.14 -0.75
N ARG A 75 -14.15 10.37 -1.38
CA ARG A 75 -13.97 10.56 -2.83
C ARG A 75 -12.82 9.74 -3.46
N GLY A 76 -12.37 8.62 -2.87
CA GLY A 76 -11.34 7.72 -3.45
C GLY A 76 -10.07 7.59 -2.60
N LEU A 77 -8.92 7.17 -3.13
CA LEU A 77 -7.63 7.09 -2.39
C LEU A 77 -6.83 8.41 -2.36
N LYS A 78 -7.45 9.51 -2.81
CA LYS A 78 -6.79 10.81 -3.01
C LYS A 78 -6.37 11.39 -1.66
N GLY A 79 -5.08 11.65 -1.49
CA GLY A 79 -4.54 12.19 -0.25
C GLY A 79 -4.12 11.14 0.78
N ASN A 80 -4.05 9.86 0.43
CA ASN A 80 -3.32 8.87 1.21
C ASN A 80 -1.86 8.86 0.76
N TYR A 81 -0.92 8.72 1.70
CA TYR A 81 0.47 8.41 1.36
C TYR A 81 0.91 7.16 2.11
N ALA A 82 1.58 6.28 1.40
CA ALA A 82 2.33 5.18 1.95
C ALA A 82 3.70 5.20 1.29
N HIS A 83 4.76 5.07 2.07
CA HIS A 83 6.11 4.96 1.52
C HIS A 83 6.96 3.99 2.32
N VAL A 84 7.89 3.35 1.62
CA VAL A 84 9.00 2.64 2.25
C VAL A 84 10.28 3.40 1.91
N TYR A 85 11.10 3.68 2.92
CA TYR A 85 12.32 4.46 2.75
C TYR A 85 13.38 4.05 3.76
N LYS A 86 14.64 4.32 3.44
CA LYS A 86 15.78 4.11 4.33
C LYS A 86 16.07 5.40 5.12
N ALA A 87 16.16 5.30 6.44
CA ALA A 87 16.55 6.38 7.33
C ALA A 87 17.70 5.90 8.23
N GLY A 88 18.92 6.34 7.92
CA GLY A 88 20.14 5.80 8.54
C GLY A 88 20.33 4.32 8.20
N SER A 89 20.52 3.48 9.23
CA SER A 89 20.66 2.02 9.10
C SER A 89 19.34 1.26 9.08
N MET A 90 18.19 1.94 9.23
CA MET A 90 16.88 1.30 9.33
C MET A 90 16.02 1.58 8.10
N TRP A 91 15.33 0.55 7.65
CA TRP A 91 14.22 0.69 6.72
C TRP A 91 12.95 1.04 7.49
N LYS A 92 12.09 1.87 6.90
CA LYS A 92 10.87 2.36 7.54
C LYS A 92 9.70 2.29 6.57
N LEU A 93 8.57 1.81 7.07
CA LEU A 93 7.29 1.86 6.38
C LEU A 93 6.41 2.91 7.07
N LYS A 94 6.00 3.94 6.33
CA LYS A 94 5.14 5.02 6.81
C LYS A 94 3.84 4.99 6.05
N SER A 95 2.73 5.18 6.77
CA SER A 95 1.44 5.48 6.17
C SER A 95 0.77 6.64 6.89
N GLY A 96 -0.08 7.35 6.18
CA GLY A 96 -0.91 8.39 6.74
C GLY A 96 -1.55 9.25 5.66
N ARG A 97 -1.92 10.46 6.03
CA ARG A 97 -2.68 11.37 5.17
C ARG A 97 -1.85 12.53 4.70
N ALA A 98 -1.92 12.77 3.41
CA ALA A 98 -1.30 13.88 2.73
C ALA A 98 -2.12 15.18 2.89
N SER A 99 -3.42 15.13 3.23
CA SER A 99 -4.20 16.38 3.40
C SER A 99 -5.58 16.32 4.09
N CYS A 100 -6.10 15.17 4.53
CA CYS A 100 -7.47 15.12 5.09
C CYS A 100 -7.48 15.11 6.66
N GLY A 101 -8.56 15.58 7.31
CA GLY A 101 -8.76 15.68 8.79
C GLY A 101 -9.37 14.48 9.57
N GLY A 102 -10.27 13.61 9.03
CA GLY A 102 -10.50 12.17 9.47
C GLY A 102 -10.60 11.06 8.36
N CYS A 103 -9.55 10.30 8.02
CA CYS A 103 -9.39 9.36 6.87
C CYS A 103 -8.43 8.32 7.42
N SER A 104 -8.88 7.09 7.45
CA SER A 104 -8.08 6.01 7.99
C SER A 104 -7.23 5.43 6.87
N VAL A 105 -5.92 5.26 7.09
CA VAL A 105 -5.00 4.65 6.11
C VAL A 105 -4.30 3.47 6.78
N ALA A 106 -4.15 2.38 6.03
CA ALA A 106 -3.27 1.26 6.34
C ALA A 106 -2.39 0.95 5.13
N ALA A 107 -1.19 0.44 5.37
CA ALA A 107 -0.35 -0.06 4.31
C ALA A 107 0.46 -1.27 4.76
N GLU A 108 0.83 -2.06 3.77
CA GLU A 108 1.67 -3.24 3.90
C GLU A 108 2.79 -3.14 2.88
N ALA A 109 3.96 -3.64 3.27
CA ALA A 109 5.11 -3.78 2.41
C ALA A 109 5.62 -5.21 2.46
N ILE A 110 6.10 -5.68 1.32
CA ILE A 110 6.90 -6.91 1.23
C ILE A 110 8.34 -6.45 1.03
N CYS A 111 9.23 -6.99 1.85
CA CYS A 111 10.64 -6.73 1.73
C CYS A 111 11.41 -8.03 1.51
N TRP A 112 12.48 -7.94 0.74
CA TRP A 112 13.43 -9.01 0.46
C TRP A 112 14.81 -8.57 0.92
N GLU A 113 15.50 -9.44 1.64
CA GLU A 113 16.92 -9.20 1.95
C GLU A 113 17.72 -9.21 0.64
N THR A 114 18.55 -8.19 0.48
CA THR A 114 19.51 -8.09 -0.63
C THR A 114 20.90 -8.31 -0.06
N LYS A 115 21.63 -9.28 -0.62
CA LYS A 115 23.02 -9.58 -0.28
C LYS A 115 23.97 -8.48 -0.77
#